data_AF-A0A438HRT1-F1
#
_entry.id   AF-A0A438HRT1-F1
#
_cell.length_a   1.000
_cell.length_b   1.000
_cell.length_c   1.000
_cell.angle_alpha   90.00
_cell.angle_beta   90.00
_cell.angle_gamma   90.00
#
_symmetry.space_group_name_H-M   'P 1'
#
loop_
_entity.id
_entity.type
_entity.pdbx_description
1 polymer ?
#
loop_
_entity_poly.entity_id
_entity_poly.type
_entity_poly.pdbx_seq_one_letter_code
_entity_poly.pdbx_strand_id
1 'polypeptide(L)' 'MEESSLTVAPSILDGDNYETWAVRMTVHLQALDVWEAVEENYEVPPLGANPTVVK' A
#
# COMPACT_ATOMS: atom_id res chain seq x y z
N MET A 1 -18.47 18.31 -12.68
CA MET A 1 -18.08 17.80 -11.36
C MET A 1 -18.26 16.31 -11.42
N GLU A 2 -17.22 15.59 -11.83
CA GLU A 2 -17.24 14.13 -11.84
C GLU A 2 -16.43 13.67 -10.64
N GLU A 3 -16.99 13.92 -9.46
CA GLU A 3 -16.47 13.42 -8.20
C GLU A 3 -17.05 12.02 -8.01
N SER A 4 -16.53 11.05 -8.77
CA SER A 4 -16.93 9.64 -8.64
C SER A 4 -15.89 8.73 -9.26
N SER A 5 -14.80 8.47 -8.54
CA SER A 5 -14.11 7.18 -8.70
C SER A 5 -13.28 6.74 -7.50
N LEU A 6 -13.46 7.31 -6.30
CA LEU A 6 -12.84 6.74 -5.09
C LEU A 6 -13.53 5.44 -4.63
N THR A 7 -14.52 4.95 -5.40
CA THR A 7 -15.20 3.67 -5.19
C THR A 7 -15.21 2.83 -6.47
N VAL A 8 -14.06 2.74 -7.16
CA VAL A 8 -13.79 1.53 -7.94
C VAL A 8 -13.59 0.42 -6.91
N ALA A 9 -14.57 -0.48 -6.80
CA ALA A 9 -14.32 -1.76 -6.14
C ALA A 9 -13.03 -2.31 -6.77
N PRO A 10 -12.04 -2.80 -5.97
CA PRO A 10 -10.81 -3.30 -6.56
C PRO A 10 -11.21 -4.35 -7.57
N SER A 11 -10.89 -4.14 -8.85
CA SER A 11 -10.94 -5.22 -9.81
C SER A 11 -10.21 -6.38 -9.16
N ILE A 12 -10.88 -7.53 -9.05
CA ILE A 12 -10.29 -8.71 -8.42
C ILE A 12 -8.93 -8.91 -9.09
N LEU A 13 -7.86 -8.83 -8.30
CA LEU A 13 -6.52 -9.06 -8.81
C LEU A 13 -6.46 -10.51 -9.28
N ASP A 14 -6.36 -10.69 -10.59
CA ASP A 14 -6.15 -11.96 -11.25
C ASP A 14 -4.79 -11.91 -11.98
N GLY A 15 -4.34 -13.06 -12.46
CA GLY A 15 -3.03 -13.14 -13.13
C GLY A 15 -2.95 -12.35 -14.43
N ASP A 16 -4.07 -12.10 -15.11
CA ASP A 16 -4.11 -11.41 -16.40
C ASP A 16 -4.10 -9.88 -16.24
N ASN A 17 -4.54 -9.37 -15.09
CA ASN A 17 -4.64 -7.93 -14.85
C ASN A 17 -3.51 -7.31 -14.01
N TYR A 18 -2.52 -8.11 -13.60
CA TYR A 18 -1.44 -7.69 -12.69
C TYR A 18 -0.73 -6.40 -13.14
N GLU A 19 -0.36 -6.29 -14.43
CA GLU A 19 0.35 -5.12 -14.96
C GLU A 19 -0.47 -3.83 -14.79
N THR A 20 -1.76 -3.89 -15.09
CA THR A 20 -2.67 -2.73 -14.94
C THR A 20 -2.91 -2.41 -13.48
N TRP A 21 -3.04 -3.44 -12.63
CA TRP A 21 -3.21 -3.26 -11.20
C TRP A 21 -1.97 -2.64 -10.54
N ALA A 22 -0.77 -3.12 -10.89
CA ALA A 22 0.49 -2.64 -10.37
C ALA A 22 0.66 -1.14 -10.65
N VAL A 23 0.47 -0.71 -11.90
CA VAL A 23 0.56 0.72 -12.26
C VAL A 23 -0.45 1.56 -11.48
N ARG A 24 -1.71 1.11 -11.35
CA ARG A 24 -2.73 1.84 -10.60
C ARG A 24 -2.39 1.96 -9.12
N MET A 25 -1.92 0.88 -8.50
CA MET A 25 -1.56 0.85 -7.09
C MET A 25 -0.34 1.75 -6.82
N THR A 26 0.68 1.70 -7.67
CA THR A 26 1.85 2.58 -7.58
C THR A 26 1.45 4.05 -7.61
N VAL A 27 0.64 4.47 -8.59
CA VAL A 27 0.19 5.87 -8.70
C VAL A 27 -0.67 6.28 -7.50
N HIS A 28 -1.55 5.41 -7.02
CA HIS A 28 -2.38 5.70 -5.83
C HIS A 28 -1.53 5.92 -4.58
N LEU A 29 -0.57 5.03 -4.31
CA LEU A 29 0.30 5.12 -3.14
C LEU A 29 1.23 6.33 -3.22
N GLN A 30 1.73 6.67 -4.41
CA GLN A 30 2.50 7.89 -4.64
C GLN A 30 1.66 9.15 -4.42
N ALA A 31 0.43 9.20 -4.93
CA ALA A 31 -0.47 10.35 -4.75
C ALA A 31 -0.90 10.55 -3.29
N LEU A 32 -0.99 9.46 -2.53
CA LEU A 32 -1.29 9.47 -1.10
C LEU A 32 -0.05 9.71 -0.22
N ASP A 33 1.14 9.84 -0.82
CA ASP A 33 2.42 10.00 -0.12
C ASP A 33 2.71 8.87 0.90
N VAL A 34 2.23 7.65 0.59
CA VAL A 34 2.43 6.44 1.42
C VAL A 34 3.32 5.40 0.73
N TRP A 35 3.84 5.73 -0.46
CA TRP A 35 4.75 4.86 -1.21
C TRP A 35 6.02 4.52 -0.41
N GLU A 36 6.49 5.45 0.43
CA GLU A 36 7.68 5.25 1.27
C GLU A 36 7.57 3.97 2.13
N ALA A 37 6.38 3.64 2.66
CA ALA A 37 6.19 2.47 3.52
C ALA A 37 6.24 1.12 2.78
N VAL A 38 6.08 1.12 1.45
CA VAL A 38 6.13 -0.10 0.61
C VAL A 38 7.41 -0.19 -0.22
N GLU A 39 8.22 0.87 -0.25
CA GLU A 39 9.48 0.88 -0.99
C GLU A 39 10.47 -0.10 -0.34
N GLU A 40 11.22 -0.83 -1.18
CA GLU A 40 12.19 -1.83 -0.72
C GLU A 40 13.27 -1.23 0.19
N ASN A 41 13.49 0.08 0.08
CA ASN A 41 14.49 0.82 0.82
C ASN A 41 13.94 1.46 2.12
N TYR A 42 12.72 1.10 2.53
CA TYR A 42 12.13 1.55 3.79
C TYR A 42 12.82 0.89 4.99
N GLU A 43 13.51 1.71 5.80
CA GLU A 43 14.04 1.25 7.09
C GLU A 43 12.91 1.20 8.11
N VAL A 44 12.47 -0.02 8.47
CA VAL A 44 11.52 -0.21 9.55
C VAL A 44 12.20 0.15 10.88
N PRO A 45 11.68 1.12 11.65
CA PRO A 45 12.22 1.44 12.96
C PRO A 45 12.21 0.20 13.86
N PRO A 46 13.26 -0.02 14.67
CA PRO A 46 13.29 -1.16 15.58
C PRO A 46 12.07 -1.13 16.48
N LEU A 47 11.30 -2.23 16.46
CA LEU A 47 10.16 -2.39 17.34
C LEU A 47 10.64 -2.28 18.79
N GLY A 48 10.01 -1.39 19.57
CA GLY A 48 10.33 -1.22 20.98
C GLY A 48 10.23 -2.53 21.76
N ALA A 49 10.94 -2.61 22.89
CA ALA A 49 10.95 -3.81 23.71
C ALA A 49 9.53 -4.31 23.99
N ASN A 50 9.26 -5.57 23.66
CA ASN A 50 7.96 -6.18 23.90
C ASN A 50 7.77 -6.31 25.42
N PRO A 51 6.72 -5.71 26.03
CA PRO A 51 6.52 -5.71 27.48
C PRO A 51 6.15 -7.09 28.04
N THR A 52 6.00 -8.12 27.19
CA THR A 52 5.52 -9.46 27.57
C THR A 52 6.55 -10.28 28.38
N VAL A 53 7.77 -9.79 28.61
CA VAL A 53 8.69 -10.39 29.60
C VAL A 53 8.37 -9.86 31.01
N VAL A 54 7.22 -10.29 31.54
CA VAL A 54 6.96 -10.25 32.98
C VAL A 54 7.19 -11.65 33.56
N LYS A 55 8.41 -11.82 34.09
CA LYS A 55 8.94 -12.81 35.03
C LYS A 55 8.69 -14.30 34.81
#